data_AF-A0A9E1KJB7-F1
#
_entry.id   AF-A0A9E1KJB7-F1
#
_cell.length_a   1.000
_cell.length_b   1.000
_cell.length_c   1.000
_cell.angle_alpha   90.00
_cell.angle_beta   90.00
_cell.angle_gamma   90.00
#
_symmetry.space_group_name_H-M   'P 1'
#
loop_
_entity.id
_entity.type
_entity.pdbx_description
1 polymer ?
#
loop_
_entity_poly.entity_id
_entity_poly.type
_entity_poly.pdbx_seq_one_letter_code
_entity_poly.pdbx_strand_id
1 'polypeptide(L)'
;MKNRYGLKRGPHPRLQSFWDARAAGNFIGGGTGTGLLIIAALLSVLGEPVPALPILGLAGVAFGLIMVGLEIGRPWRAINVLFNPGTSWMTREAYVAIPVFLFGGTGILFDGTVLGNNAIVLAGVSAAGYLYCQMKMLEAAKGIPSWCEPALKAYIPVTGMAEGLGIALCVPAVNASSIALSALALLLLLRAFLWFRYVAALHRKGAPAKTCAVIDAVRWPYVLLGHLLPILLLWLALLLSSSVPVVLAGLLAASAGWYVKIVIITRAAQTRGFAIPRTPIRGRGESRVLNNR
;
A
#
# COMPACT_ATOMS: atom_id res chain seq x y z
N MET A 1 14.04 23.30 -28.89
CA MET A 1 14.78 23.02 -30.15
C MET A 1 13.90 22.16 -31.06
N LYS A 2 13.42 22.74 -32.18
CA LYS A 2 12.71 22.00 -33.24
C LYS A 2 13.74 21.12 -33.95
N ASN A 3 13.60 19.80 -33.83
CA ASN A 3 14.43 18.87 -34.59
C ASN A 3 13.98 18.94 -36.07
N ARG A 4 14.92 19.10 -37.01
CA ARG A 4 14.70 19.41 -38.45
C ARG A 4 13.88 18.39 -39.26
N TYR A 5 13.25 17.40 -38.61
CA TYR A 5 12.55 16.27 -39.26
C TYR A 5 11.09 16.06 -38.86
N GLY A 6 10.44 16.99 -38.15
CA GLY A 6 8.99 16.91 -37.90
C GLY A 6 8.52 15.64 -37.17
N LEU A 7 9.42 14.93 -36.49
CA LEU A 7 9.11 13.73 -35.71
C LEU A 7 8.24 14.12 -34.51
N LYS A 8 6.95 13.76 -34.53
CA LYS A 8 6.13 13.76 -33.31
C LYS A 8 6.60 12.61 -32.42
N ARG A 9 7.59 12.87 -31.56
CA ARG A 9 7.85 12.02 -30.39
C ARG A 9 6.54 11.90 -29.63
N GLY A 10 6.09 10.68 -29.34
CA GLY A 10 4.95 10.51 -28.45
C GLY A 10 5.28 11.09 -27.06
N PRO A 11 4.27 11.30 -26.21
CA PRO A 11 4.44 12.07 -24.99
C PRO A 11 5.58 11.49 -24.14
N HIS A 12 6.55 12.34 -23.80
CA HIS A 12 7.64 12.00 -22.89
C HIS A 12 7.07 11.58 -21.52
N PRO A 13 7.74 10.67 -20.79
CA PRO A 13 7.38 10.36 -19.40
C PRO A 13 7.20 11.64 -18.59
N ARG A 14 6.04 11.76 -17.95
CA ARG A 14 5.69 12.88 -17.07
C ARG A 14 5.05 12.35 -15.81
N LEU A 15 5.12 13.14 -14.74
CA LEU A 15 4.44 12.76 -13.50
C LEU A 15 2.93 12.71 -13.76
N GLN A 16 2.28 11.67 -13.27
CA GLN A 16 0.82 11.62 -13.26
C GLN A 16 0.26 12.75 -12.38
N SER A 17 -0.92 13.25 -12.73
CA SER A 17 -1.56 14.40 -12.08
C SER A 17 -2.97 14.09 -11.55
N PHE A 18 -3.34 12.81 -11.49
CA PHE A 18 -4.70 12.38 -11.18
C PHE A 18 -4.84 11.77 -9.78
N TRP A 19 -3.74 11.33 -9.15
CA TRP A 19 -3.69 10.86 -7.78
C TRP A 19 -2.68 11.68 -6.98
N ASP A 20 -3.10 12.22 -5.84
CA ASP A 20 -2.19 12.94 -4.96
C ASP A 20 -2.02 12.27 -3.58
N ALA A 21 -1.59 13.06 -2.58
CA ALA A 21 -1.37 12.57 -1.22
C ALA A 21 -2.64 11.96 -0.60
N ARG A 22 -3.85 12.36 -1.02
CA ARG A 22 -5.11 11.77 -0.58
C ARG A 22 -5.28 10.34 -1.11
N ALA A 23 -4.95 10.10 -2.37
CA ALA A 23 -4.91 8.74 -2.92
C ALA A 23 -3.89 7.87 -2.15
N ALA A 24 -2.71 8.42 -1.83
CA ALA A 24 -1.76 7.74 -0.95
C ALA A 24 -2.32 7.48 0.46
N GLY A 25 -3.11 8.42 0.99
CA GLY A 25 -3.86 8.30 2.24
C GLY A 25 -4.80 7.08 2.26
N ASN A 26 -5.43 6.73 1.14
CA ASN A 26 -6.22 5.50 1.03
C ASN A 26 -5.38 4.23 1.21
N PHE A 27 -4.20 4.17 0.58
CA PHE A 27 -3.28 3.04 0.76
C PHE A 27 -2.66 2.98 2.16
N ILE A 28 -2.47 4.13 2.80
CA ILE A 28 -1.96 4.22 4.17
C ILE A 28 -3.03 3.77 5.16
N GLY A 29 -4.17 4.45 5.19
CA GLY A 29 -5.27 4.14 6.12
C GLY A 29 -5.82 2.75 5.89
N GLY A 30 -6.15 2.43 4.64
CA GLY A 30 -6.60 1.10 4.25
C GLY A 30 -5.56 0.03 4.59
N GLY A 31 -4.28 0.25 4.28
CA GLY A 31 -3.21 -0.72 4.54
C GLY A 31 -2.92 -0.96 6.02
N THR A 32 -2.77 0.10 6.82
CA THR A 32 -2.55 0.00 8.27
C THR A 32 -3.79 -0.53 8.98
N GLY A 33 -4.98 -0.04 8.61
CA GLY A 33 -6.25 -0.42 9.23
C GLY A 33 -6.61 -1.89 9.00
N THR A 34 -6.44 -2.37 7.76
CA THR A 34 -6.63 -3.80 7.44
C THR A 34 -5.54 -4.68 8.06
N GLY A 35 -4.29 -4.21 8.12
CA GLY A 35 -3.23 -4.88 8.86
C GLY A 35 -3.61 -5.10 10.33
N LEU A 36 -4.11 -4.05 11.00
CA LEU A 36 -4.60 -4.14 12.39
C LEU A 36 -5.73 -5.16 12.54
N LEU A 37 -6.71 -5.19 11.62
CA LEU A 37 -7.81 -6.15 11.66
C LEU A 37 -7.36 -7.59 11.44
N ILE A 38 -6.37 -7.81 10.59
CA ILE A 38 -5.77 -9.14 10.40
C ILE A 38 -5.04 -9.59 11.68
N ILE A 39 -4.27 -8.69 12.32
CA ILE A 39 -3.62 -8.99 13.59
C ILE A 39 -4.67 -9.25 14.70
N ALA A 40 -5.73 -8.46 14.75
CA ALA A 40 -6.83 -8.66 15.70
C ALA A 40 -7.49 -10.03 15.50
N ALA A 41 -7.71 -10.47 14.26
CA ALA A 41 -8.22 -11.80 13.93
C ALA A 41 -7.29 -12.92 14.40
N LEU A 42 -5.98 -12.79 14.15
CA LEU A 42 -5.00 -13.78 14.60
C LEU A 42 -4.96 -13.89 16.13
N LEU A 43 -4.92 -12.75 16.83
CA LEU A 43 -4.96 -12.71 18.29
C LEU A 43 -6.28 -13.28 18.85
N SER A 44 -7.42 -12.99 18.22
CA SER A 44 -8.71 -13.56 18.61
C SER A 44 -8.75 -15.09 18.49
N VAL A 45 -8.14 -15.65 17.44
CA VAL A 45 -7.99 -17.12 17.27
C VAL A 45 -7.12 -17.72 18.37
N LEU A 46 -6.10 -16.97 18.84
CA LEU A 46 -5.25 -17.37 19.95
C LEU A 46 -5.90 -17.15 21.33
N GLY A 47 -7.13 -16.62 21.38
CA GLY A 47 -7.84 -16.33 22.62
C GLY A 47 -7.38 -15.07 23.34
N GLU A 48 -6.59 -14.22 22.68
CA GLU A 48 -6.09 -12.96 23.23
C GLU A 48 -7.15 -11.85 23.09
N PRO A 49 -7.33 -10.99 24.12
CA PRO A 49 -8.25 -9.87 24.04
C PRO A 49 -7.73 -8.79 23.07
N VAL A 50 -8.62 -8.26 22.23
CA VAL A 50 -8.25 -7.29 21.19
C VAL A 50 -9.10 -6.01 21.12
N PRO A 51 -9.74 -5.49 22.21
CA PRO A 51 -10.80 -4.49 22.09
C PRO A 51 -10.42 -3.21 21.32
N ALA A 52 -9.16 -2.77 21.45
CA ALA A 52 -8.67 -1.56 20.77
C ALA A 52 -8.33 -1.76 19.28
N LEU A 53 -7.93 -2.96 18.87
CA LEU A 53 -7.40 -3.18 17.52
C LEU A 53 -8.45 -3.07 16.42
N PRO A 54 -9.67 -3.64 16.56
CA PRO A 54 -10.74 -3.45 15.59
C PRO A 54 -11.15 -1.98 15.45
N ILE A 55 -11.21 -1.23 16.56
CA ILE A 55 -11.55 0.19 16.54
C ILE A 55 -10.52 0.98 15.73
N LEU A 56 -9.23 0.83 16.05
CA LEU A 56 -8.14 1.47 15.31
C LEU A 56 -8.09 1.02 13.84
N GLY A 57 -8.35 -0.27 13.61
CA GLY A 57 -8.41 -0.87 12.28
C GLY A 57 -9.49 -0.24 11.40
N LEU A 58 -10.73 -0.18 11.90
CA LEU A 58 -11.85 0.46 11.23
C LEU A 58 -11.62 1.96 11.05
N ALA A 59 -11.05 2.65 12.04
CA ALA A 59 -10.70 4.06 11.92
C ALA A 59 -9.67 4.30 10.81
N GLY A 60 -8.66 3.43 10.67
CA GLY A 60 -7.69 3.48 9.58
C GLY A 60 -8.34 3.28 8.22
N VAL A 61 -9.20 2.27 8.06
CA VAL A 61 -9.93 2.03 6.81
C VAL A 61 -10.85 3.22 6.48
N ALA A 62 -11.58 3.75 7.47
CA ALA A 62 -12.46 4.90 7.31
C ALA A 62 -11.67 6.13 6.86
N PHE A 63 -10.53 6.41 7.50
CA PHE A 63 -9.62 7.48 7.11
C PHE A 63 -9.17 7.33 5.65
N GLY A 64 -8.79 6.12 5.24
CA GLY A 64 -8.40 5.85 3.86
C GLY A 64 -9.51 6.15 2.84
N LEU A 65 -10.74 5.68 3.14
CA LEU A 65 -11.91 5.91 2.31
C LEU A 65 -12.32 7.39 2.26
N ILE A 66 -12.23 8.11 3.38
CA ILE A 66 -12.46 9.56 3.43
C ILE A 66 -11.44 10.28 2.56
N MET A 67 -10.17 9.91 2.64
CA MET A 67 -9.12 10.52 1.82
C MET A 67 -9.39 10.36 0.32
N VAL A 68 -9.74 9.16 -0.16
CA VAL A 68 -10.10 8.99 -1.58
C VAL A 68 -11.43 9.68 -1.94
N GLY A 69 -12.38 9.77 -1.00
CA GLY A 69 -13.60 10.55 -1.19
C GLY A 69 -13.32 12.04 -1.43
N LEU A 70 -12.41 12.62 -0.63
CA LEU A 70 -11.93 13.99 -0.79
C LEU A 70 -11.19 14.18 -2.11
N GLU A 71 -10.46 13.17 -2.58
CA GLU A 71 -9.79 13.20 -3.89
C GLU A 71 -10.77 13.30 -5.06
N ILE A 72 -11.91 12.60 -4.98
CA ILE A 72 -12.94 12.65 -6.03
C ILE A 72 -13.64 14.03 -6.03
N GLY A 73 -13.77 14.67 -4.85
CA GLY A 73 -14.26 16.05 -4.68
C GLY A 73 -15.71 16.32 -5.11
N ARG A 74 -16.42 15.31 -5.64
CA ARG A 74 -17.80 15.40 -6.13
C ARG A 74 -18.59 14.19 -5.63
N PRO A 75 -19.23 14.25 -4.45
CA PRO A 75 -19.80 13.09 -3.76
C PRO A 75 -20.83 12.33 -4.62
N TRP A 76 -21.67 13.05 -5.37
CA TRP A 76 -22.65 12.44 -6.28
C TRP A 76 -22.03 11.65 -7.44
N ARG A 77 -20.83 12.05 -7.90
CA ARG A 77 -20.08 11.29 -8.91
C ARG A 77 -19.28 10.15 -8.29
N ALA A 78 -18.96 10.22 -6.99
CA ALA A 78 -18.32 9.14 -6.27
C ALA A 78 -19.23 7.90 -6.16
N ILE A 79 -20.56 8.06 -6.21
CA ILE A 79 -21.51 6.93 -6.31
C ILE A 79 -21.20 6.07 -7.53
N ASN A 80 -20.64 6.64 -8.61
CA ASN A 80 -20.25 5.86 -9.79
C ASN A 80 -19.15 4.82 -9.49
N VAL A 81 -18.39 4.99 -8.40
CA VAL A 81 -17.45 3.98 -7.92
C VAL A 81 -18.18 2.70 -7.50
N LEU A 82 -19.47 2.73 -7.16
CA LEU A 82 -20.23 1.54 -6.82
C LEU A 82 -20.69 0.76 -8.06
N PHE A 83 -20.71 1.38 -9.23
CA PHE A 83 -21.12 0.72 -10.46
C PHE A 83 -19.90 0.13 -11.18
N ASN A 84 -20.03 -1.11 -11.68
CA ASN A 84 -19.00 -1.89 -12.40
C ASN A 84 -17.97 -2.69 -11.56
N PRO A 85 -18.42 -3.55 -10.62
CA PRO A 85 -17.53 -4.45 -9.88
C PRO A 85 -16.77 -5.43 -10.79
N GLY A 86 -17.26 -5.69 -12.00
CA GLY A 86 -16.59 -6.55 -12.99
C GLY A 86 -15.30 -5.95 -13.58
N THR A 87 -15.17 -4.63 -13.63
CA THR A 87 -14.06 -3.96 -14.35
C THR A 87 -13.22 -3.05 -13.47
N SER A 88 -13.76 -2.51 -12.37
CA SER A 88 -13.06 -1.58 -11.47
C SER A 88 -12.59 -2.26 -10.18
N TRP A 89 -11.30 -2.13 -9.85
CA TRP A 89 -10.77 -2.59 -8.56
C TRP A 89 -11.15 -1.66 -7.40
N MET A 90 -11.36 -0.38 -7.67
CA MET A 90 -11.83 0.58 -6.67
C MET A 90 -13.27 0.28 -6.23
N THR A 91 -14.12 -0.19 -7.13
CA THR A 91 -15.48 -0.67 -6.81
C THR A 91 -15.43 -1.90 -5.90
N ARG A 92 -14.54 -2.84 -6.21
CA ARG A 92 -14.34 -4.04 -5.38
C ARG A 92 -13.83 -3.67 -3.99
N GLU A 93 -12.89 -2.73 -3.88
CA GLU A 93 -12.43 -2.20 -2.58
C GLU A 93 -13.59 -1.63 -1.77
N ALA A 94 -14.45 -0.80 -2.38
CA ALA A 94 -15.64 -0.24 -1.73
C ALA A 94 -16.63 -1.31 -1.27
N TYR A 95 -16.84 -2.36 -2.08
CA TYR A 95 -17.71 -3.47 -1.70
C TYR A 95 -17.13 -4.34 -0.58
N VAL A 96 -15.82 -4.56 -0.57
CA VAL A 96 -15.16 -5.30 0.51
C VAL A 96 -15.07 -4.46 1.79
N ALA A 97 -15.10 -3.13 1.70
CA ALA A 97 -15.21 -2.27 2.88
C ALA A 97 -16.48 -2.56 3.71
N ILE A 98 -17.61 -2.89 3.05
CA ILE A 98 -18.87 -3.19 3.73
C ILE A 98 -18.73 -4.33 4.75
N PRO A 99 -18.30 -5.56 4.39
CA PRO A 99 -18.07 -6.61 5.36
C PRO A 99 -16.94 -6.28 6.34
N VAL A 100 -15.92 -5.50 5.95
CA VAL A 100 -14.90 -5.01 6.91
C VAL A 100 -15.55 -4.23 8.06
N PHE A 101 -16.37 -3.24 7.75
CA PHE A 101 -17.07 -2.44 8.78
C PHE A 101 -18.14 -3.24 9.51
N LEU A 102 -18.91 -4.06 8.80
CA LEU A 102 -19.96 -4.87 9.41
C LEU A 102 -19.39 -5.84 10.43
N PHE A 103 -18.40 -6.64 10.05
CA PHE A 103 -17.82 -7.65 10.93
C PHE A 103 -16.93 -7.02 12.01
N GLY A 104 -16.14 -6.00 11.68
CA GLY A 104 -15.34 -5.28 12.68
C GLY A 104 -16.23 -4.60 13.72
N GLY A 105 -17.31 -3.94 13.28
CA GLY A 105 -18.28 -3.30 14.16
C GLY A 105 -19.05 -4.30 15.03
N THR A 106 -19.44 -5.45 14.45
CA THR A 106 -20.06 -6.55 15.21
C THR A 106 -19.10 -7.07 16.28
N GLY A 107 -17.82 -7.26 15.93
CA GLY A 107 -16.81 -7.69 16.88
C GLY A 107 -16.61 -6.72 18.04
N ILE A 108 -16.72 -5.40 17.79
CA ILE A 108 -16.67 -4.37 18.81
C ILE A 108 -17.93 -4.39 19.70
N LEU A 109 -19.12 -4.48 19.09
CA LEU A 109 -20.39 -4.42 19.82
C LEU A 109 -20.64 -5.64 20.72
N PHE A 110 -20.13 -6.80 20.31
CA PHE A 110 -20.30 -8.08 21.01
C PHE A 110 -18.96 -8.61 21.55
N ASP A 111 -18.06 -7.71 21.94
CA ASP A 111 -16.74 -8.05 22.48
C ASP A 111 -16.85 -9.03 23.67
N GLY A 112 -15.89 -9.95 23.77
CA GLY A 112 -15.87 -11.01 24.78
C GLY A 112 -16.87 -12.16 24.55
N THR A 113 -17.71 -12.11 23.51
CA THR A 113 -18.62 -13.21 23.15
C THR A 113 -18.10 -14.06 21.99
N VAL A 114 -18.61 -15.28 21.84
CA VAL A 114 -18.32 -16.16 20.69
C VAL A 114 -18.69 -15.48 19.36
N LEU A 115 -19.81 -14.74 19.34
CA LEU A 115 -20.23 -13.98 18.16
C LEU A 115 -19.23 -12.89 17.80
N GLY A 116 -18.78 -12.11 18.79
CA GLY A 116 -17.79 -11.05 18.60
C GLY A 116 -16.46 -11.59 18.07
N ASN A 117 -15.95 -12.67 18.69
CA ASN A 117 -14.70 -13.31 18.26
C ASN A 117 -14.78 -13.82 16.81
N ASN A 118 -15.86 -14.51 16.45
CA ASN A 118 -16.08 -14.98 15.08
C ASN A 118 -16.20 -13.80 14.10
N ALA A 119 -16.85 -12.71 14.51
CA ALA A 119 -16.96 -11.51 13.69
C ALA A 119 -15.57 -10.87 13.46
N ILE A 120 -14.70 -10.79 14.46
CA ILE A 120 -13.33 -10.28 14.26
C ILE A 120 -12.52 -11.16 13.29
N VAL A 121 -12.67 -12.49 13.34
CA VAL A 121 -12.05 -13.39 12.36
C VAL A 121 -12.53 -13.09 10.94
N LEU A 122 -13.85 -12.94 10.75
CA LEU A 122 -14.44 -12.58 9.45
C LEU A 122 -14.03 -11.17 8.99
N ALA A 123 -13.83 -10.23 9.92
CA ALA A 123 -13.29 -8.92 9.65
C ALA A 123 -11.85 -9.01 9.12
N GLY A 124 -11.01 -9.87 9.72
CA GLY A 124 -9.66 -10.15 9.24
C GLY A 124 -9.62 -10.73 7.83
N VAL A 125 -10.51 -11.68 7.53
CA VAL A 125 -10.64 -12.25 6.16
C VAL A 125 -11.06 -11.17 5.16
N SER A 126 -12.04 -10.34 5.52
CA SER A 126 -12.51 -9.23 4.69
C SER A 126 -11.40 -8.19 4.48
N ALA A 127 -10.63 -7.90 5.53
CA ALA A 127 -9.48 -6.99 5.50
C ALA A 127 -8.37 -7.49 4.54
N ALA A 128 -8.13 -8.80 4.50
CA ALA A 128 -7.22 -9.39 3.50
C ALA A 128 -7.75 -9.19 2.06
N GLY A 129 -9.06 -9.33 1.85
CA GLY A 129 -9.71 -9.00 0.57
C GLY A 129 -9.56 -7.53 0.19
N TYR A 130 -9.62 -6.62 1.16
CA TYR A 130 -9.42 -5.18 0.94
C TYR A 130 -7.97 -4.88 0.53
N LEU A 131 -6.97 -5.42 1.22
CA LEU A 131 -5.55 -5.33 0.83
C LEU A 131 -5.29 -5.89 -0.57
N TYR A 132 -5.95 -7.01 -0.89
CA TYR A 132 -5.89 -7.60 -2.22
C TYR A 132 -6.42 -6.61 -3.27
N CYS A 133 -7.55 -5.94 -3.03
CA CYS A 133 -8.07 -4.91 -3.93
C CYS A 133 -7.08 -3.75 -4.13
N GLN A 134 -6.43 -3.28 -3.06
CA GLN A 134 -5.43 -2.21 -3.15
C GLN A 134 -4.24 -2.60 -4.04
N MET A 135 -3.67 -3.80 -3.88
CA MET A 135 -2.57 -4.24 -4.77
C MET A 135 -3.02 -4.38 -6.23
N LYS A 136 -4.26 -4.85 -6.46
CA LYS A 136 -4.78 -5.06 -7.81
C LYS A 136 -5.12 -3.75 -8.51
N MET A 137 -5.52 -2.73 -7.76
CA MET A 137 -5.73 -1.38 -8.28
C MET A 137 -4.43 -0.80 -8.85
N LEU A 138 -3.30 -0.96 -8.14
CA LEU A 138 -1.97 -0.57 -8.65
C LEU A 138 -1.53 -1.40 -9.85
N GLU A 139 -1.76 -2.71 -9.80
CA GLU A 139 -1.47 -3.60 -10.93
C GLU A 139 -2.21 -3.19 -12.21
N ALA A 140 -3.48 -2.79 -12.08
CA ALA A 140 -4.33 -2.42 -13.21
C ALA A 140 -3.88 -1.13 -13.90
N ALA A 141 -3.15 -0.26 -13.20
CA ALA A 141 -2.65 1.01 -13.72
C ALA A 141 -1.42 0.85 -14.64
N LYS A 142 -1.59 0.16 -15.77
CA LYS A 142 -0.50 -0.16 -16.73
C LYS A 142 0.24 1.05 -17.29
N GLY A 143 -0.36 2.24 -17.23
CA GLY A 143 0.24 3.50 -17.66
C GLY A 143 1.38 4.00 -16.78
N ILE A 144 1.53 3.49 -15.55
CA ILE A 144 2.53 3.93 -14.57
C ILE A 144 3.41 2.74 -14.18
N PRO A 145 4.68 2.71 -14.63
CA PRO A 145 5.57 1.58 -14.38
C PRO A 145 5.84 1.28 -12.91
N SER A 146 5.94 2.31 -12.07
CA SER A 146 6.18 2.13 -10.63
C SER A 146 5.03 1.46 -9.89
N TRP A 147 3.79 1.54 -10.40
CA TRP A 147 2.61 0.94 -9.78
C TRP A 147 2.34 -0.47 -10.30
N CYS A 148 2.44 -0.68 -11.61
CA CYS A 148 2.06 -1.94 -12.23
C CYS A 148 3.17 -3.01 -12.21
N GLU A 149 4.32 -2.71 -11.62
CA GLU A 149 5.43 -3.65 -11.47
C GLU A 149 5.04 -4.87 -10.61
N PRO A 150 5.10 -6.11 -11.13
CA PRO A 150 4.74 -7.31 -10.38
C PRO A 150 5.39 -7.49 -9.02
N ALA A 151 6.62 -7.01 -8.83
CA ALA A 151 7.29 -7.08 -7.53
C ALA A 151 6.56 -6.29 -6.43
N LEU A 152 5.83 -5.22 -6.79
CA LEU A 152 5.07 -4.40 -5.87
C LEU A 152 3.86 -5.13 -5.26
N LYS A 153 3.32 -6.13 -5.96
CA LYS A 153 2.11 -6.87 -5.56
C LYS A 153 2.23 -7.52 -4.19
N ALA A 154 3.37 -8.13 -3.91
CA ALA A 154 3.65 -8.73 -2.59
C ALA A 154 4.10 -7.67 -1.58
N TYR A 155 4.77 -6.62 -2.04
CA TYR A 155 5.33 -5.58 -1.18
C TYR A 155 4.24 -4.77 -0.45
N ILE A 156 3.18 -4.37 -1.14
CA ILE A 156 2.08 -3.56 -0.56
C ILE A 156 1.38 -4.27 0.62
N PRO A 157 0.88 -5.51 0.50
CA PRO A 157 0.22 -6.20 1.61
C PRO A 157 1.19 -6.48 2.76
N VAL A 158 2.45 -6.87 2.50
CA VAL A 158 3.47 -7.05 3.54
C VAL A 158 3.74 -5.75 4.28
N THR A 159 3.78 -4.62 3.56
CA THR A 159 3.93 -3.30 4.18
C THR A 159 2.73 -2.95 5.05
N GLY A 160 1.50 -3.22 4.60
CA GLY A 160 0.28 -3.04 5.41
C GLY A 160 0.27 -3.89 6.68
N MET A 161 0.68 -5.17 6.59
CA MET A 161 0.82 -6.04 7.77
C MET A 161 1.90 -5.54 8.75
N ALA A 162 3.05 -5.07 8.25
CA ALA A 162 4.11 -4.52 9.09
C ALA A 162 3.68 -3.20 9.77
N GLU A 163 2.95 -2.34 9.06
CA GLU A 163 2.35 -1.14 9.65
C GLU A 163 1.32 -1.51 10.73
N GLY A 164 0.41 -2.44 10.43
CA GLY A 164 -0.63 -2.87 11.35
C GLY A 164 -0.08 -3.51 12.62
N LEU A 165 0.87 -4.43 12.50
CA LEU A 165 1.53 -5.04 13.66
C LEU A 165 2.39 -4.03 14.44
N GLY A 166 3.08 -3.12 13.74
CA GLY A 166 3.84 -2.04 14.38
C GLY A 166 2.94 -1.14 15.23
N ILE A 167 1.78 -0.73 14.72
CA ILE A 167 0.79 0.05 15.48
C ILE A 167 0.16 -0.79 16.59
N ALA A 168 -0.15 -2.07 16.36
CA ALA A 168 -0.70 -2.95 17.39
C ALA A 168 0.22 -3.04 18.62
N LEU A 169 1.53 -3.19 18.40
CA LEU A 169 2.53 -3.23 19.47
C LEU A 169 2.72 -1.90 20.22
N CYS A 170 2.16 -0.80 19.71
CA CYS A 170 2.12 0.48 20.43
C CYS A 170 0.92 0.57 21.39
N VAL A 171 -0.04 -0.36 21.31
CA VAL A 171 -1.24 -0.38 22.16
C VAL A 171 -0.90 -1.09 23.47
N PRO A 172 -1.04 -0.43 24.65
CA PRO A 172 -0.63 -1.02 25.93
C PRO A 172 -1.33 -2.34 26.29
N ALA A 173 -2.55 -2.54 25.78
CA ALA A 173 -3.32 -3.77 26.01
C ALA A 173 -2.82 -4.97 25.19
N VAL A 174 -1.96 -4.76 24.18
CA VAL A 174 -1.40 -5.83 23.37
C VAL A 174 -0.15 -6.37 24.04
N ASN A 175 -0.14 -7.67 24.31
CA ASN A 175 1.03 -8.35 24.85
C ASN A 175 2.18 -8.33 23.82
N ALA A 176 3.23 -7.55 24.12
CA ALA A 176 4.47 -7.48 23.34
C ALA A 176 5.36 -8.72 23.57
N SER A 177 4.80 -9.91 23.33
CA SER A 177 5.49 -11.18 23.51
C SER A 177 6.67 -11.32 22.54
N SER A 178 7.64 -12.17 22.89
CA SER A 178 8.79 -12.47 22.01
C SER A 178 8.34 -12.95 20.63
N ILE A 179 7.20 -13.63 20.54
CA ILE A 179 6.59 -14.07 19.27
C ILE A 179 6.14 -12.87 18.45
N ALA A 180 5.43 -11.91 19.05
CA ALA A 180 4.96 -10.72 18.35
C ALA A 180 6.11 -9.81 17.89
N LEU A 181 7.15 -9.65 18.73
CA LEU A 181 8.37 -8.92 18.36
C LEU A 181 9.12 -9.61 17.21
N SER A 182 9.22 -10.94 17.26
CA SER A 182 9.84 -11.74 16.19
C SER A 182 9.04 -11.69 14.89
N ALA A 183 7.71 -11.68 14.98
CA ALA A 183 6.81 -11.54 13.83
C ALA A 183 6.99 -10.18 13.15
N LEU A 184 7.09 -9.09 13.92
CA LEU A 184 7.40 -7.77 13.36
C LEU A 184 8.78 -7.74 12.71
N ALA A 185 9.81 -8.26 13.38
CA ALA A 185 11.15 -8.35 12.81
C ALA A 185 11.16 -9.13 11.49
N LEU A 186 10.47 -10.26 11.41
CA LEU A 186 10.35 -11.07 10.20
C LEU A 186 9.61 -10.33 9.08
N LEU A 187 8.50 -9.64 9.40
CA LEU A 187 7.78 -8.80 8.43
C LEU A 187 8.67 -7.68 7.90
N LEU A 188 9.51 -7.07 8.74
CA LEU A 188 10.48 -6.06 8.32
C LEU A 188 11.56 -6.65 7.40
N LEU A 189 12.12 -7.81 7.73
CA LEU A 189 13.09 -8.49 6.85
C LEU A 189 12.46 -8.82 5.49
N LEU A 190 11.24 -9.36 5.48
CA LEU A 190 10.50 -9.66 4.26
C LEU A 190 10.19 -8.38 3.46
N ARG A 191 9.79 -7.31 4.14
CA ARG A 191 9.52 -5.99 3.52
C ARG A 191 10.78 -5.43 2.87
N ALA A 192 11.93 -5.50 3.53
CA ALA A 192 13.21 -5.06 2.99
C ALA A 192 13.63 -5.90 1.77
N PHE A 193 13.49 -7.23 1.83
CA PHE A 193 13.77 -8.11 0.70
C PHE A 193 12.88 -7.77 -0.51
N LEU A 194 11.57 -7.62 -0.29
CA LEU A 194 10.62 -7.27 -1.34
C LEU A 194 10.86 -5.87 -1.91
N TRP A 195 11.30 -4.92 -1.07
CA TRP A 195 11.72 -3.59 -1.50
C TRP A 195 12.89 -3.65 -2.47
N PHE A 196 13.98 -4.34 -2.12
CA PHE A 196 15.13 -4.47 -3.03
C PHE A 196 14.77 -5.18 -4.33
N ARG A 197 13.92 -6.22 -4.26
CA ARG A 197 13.42 -6.91 -5.45
C ARG A 197 12.59 -5.98 -6.35
N TYR A 198 11.76 -5.11 -5.76
CA TYR A 198 10.99 -4.10 -6.47
C TYR A 198 11.89 -3.07 -7.15
N VAL A 199 12.84 -2.48 -6.40
CA VAL A 199 13.78 -1.51 -6.95
C VAL A 199 14.59 -2.12 -8.11
N ALA A 200 15.15 -3.31 -7.93
CA ALA A 200 15.90 -3.99 -8.98
C ALA A 200 15.06 -4.31 -10.22
N ALA A 201 13.78 -4.66 -10.04
CA ALA A 201 12.87 -4.93 -11.15
C ALA A 201 12.53 -3.67 -11.94
N LEU A 202 12.34 -2.52 -11.27
CA LEU A 202 12.10 -1.24 -11.93
C LEU A 202 13.27 -0.84 -12.83
N HIS A 203 14.50 -0.94 -12.32
CA HIS A 203 15.71 -0.65 -13.09
C HIS A 203 15.86 -1.59 -14.28
N ARG A 204 15.71 -2.90 -14.06
CA ARG A 204 15.86 -3.92 -15.12
C ARG A 204 14.88 -3.73 -16.28
N LYS A 205 13.65 -3.28 -16.00
CA LYS A 205 12.61 -3.07 -17.02
C LYS A 205 12.64 -1.68 -17.64
N GLY A 206 13.63 -0.86 -17.32
CA GLY A 206 13.78 0.49 -17.89
C GLY A 206 12.64 1.41 -17.50
N ALA A 207 12.25 1.44 -16.21
CA ALA A 207 11.32 2.45 -15.71
C ALA A 207 11.87 3.87 -16.02
N PRO A 208 11.00 4.89 -16.15
CA PRO A 208 11.44 6.25 -16.45
C PRO A 208 12.55 6.74 -15.52
N ALA A 209 13.58 7.42 -16.05
CA ALA A 209 14.74 7.85 -15.26
C ALA A 209 14.36 8.65 -14.00
N LYS A 210 13.34 9.52 -14.10
CA LYS A 210 12.82 10.27 -12.94
C LYS A 210 12.18 9.36 -11.87
N THR A 211 11.51 8.28 -12.27
CA THR A 211 11.00 7.26 -11.34
C THR A 211 12.17 6.60 -10.60
N CYS A 212 13.18 6.15 -11.34
CA CYS A 212 14.35 5.51 -10.73
C CYS A 212 15.08 6.46 -9.77
N ALA A 213 15.34 7.70 -10.17
CA ALA A 213 16.01 8.70 -9.34
C ALA A 213 15.27 8.96 -8.01
N VAL A 214 13.95 9.08 -8.04
CA VAL A 214 13.12 9.26 -6.82
C VAL A 214 13.22 8.02 -5.91
N ILE A 215 13.16 6.82 -6.48
CA ILE A 215 13.22 5.57 -5.73
C ILE A 215 14.63 5.35 -5.13
N ASP A 216 15.68 5.64 -5.89
CA ASP A 216 17.06 5.49 -5.43
C ASP A 216 17.39 6.48 -4.30
N ALA A 217 16.86 7.70 -4.36
CA ALA A 217 17.04 8.71 -3.31
C ALA A 217 16.47 8.27 -1.95
N VAL A 218 15.41 7.45 -1.94
CA VAL A 218 14.82 6.94 -0.70
C VAL A 218 15.27 5.52 -0.34
N ARG A 219 15.95 4.82 -1.25
CA ARG A 219 16.25 3.39 -1.14
C ARG A 219 16.90 3.01 0.18
N TRP A 220 18.05 3.62 0.49
CA TRP A 220 18.83 3.29 1.68
C TRP A 220 18.29 3.95 2.96
N PRO A 221 17.91 5.25 2.97
CA PRO A 221 17.27 5.86 4.14
C PRO A 221 16.06 5.06 4.62
N TYR A 222 15.23 4.54 3.71
CA TYR A 222 14.09 3.69 4.05
C TYR A 222 14.49 2.36 4.69
N VAL A 223 15.56 1.72 4.20
CA VAL A 223 16.03 0.44 4.76
C VAL A 223 16.63 0.65 6.15
N LEU A 224 17.45 1.69 6.31
CA LEU A 224 18.10 2.00 7.59
C LEU A 224 17.09 2.40 8.66
N LEU A 225 16.23 3.38 8.37
CA LEU A 225 15.30 3.95 9.36
C LEU A 225 14.03 3.12 9.53
N GLY A 226 13.56 2.48 8.45
CA GLY A 226 12.31 1.73 8.45
C GLY A 226 12.44 0.24 8.74
N HIS A 227 13.67 -0.31 8.82
CA HIS A 227 13.87 -1.74 9.07
C HIS A 227 15.00 -2.01 10.04
N LEU A 228 16.23 -1.59 9.72
CA LEU A 228 17.39 -1.90 10.55
C LEU A 228 17.24 -1.30 11.95
N LEU A 229 16.93 0.00 12.04
CA LEU A 229 16.73 0.66 13.32
C LEU A 229 15.58 0.05 14.14
N PRO A 230 14.36 -0.16 13.59
CA PRO A 230 13.30 -0.89 14.30
C PRO A 230 13.72 -2.28 14.77
N ILE A 231 14.43 -3.07 13.97
CA ILE A 231 14.90 -4.41 14.37
C ILE A 231 15.87 -4.31 15.56
N LEU A 232 16.80 -3.36 15.52
CA LEU A 232 17.71 -3.10 16.64
C LEU A 232 16.97 -2.67 17.91
N LEU A 233 15.92 -1.85 17.77
CA LEU A 233 15.06 -1.44 18.89
C LEU A 233 14.26 -2.61 19.46
N LEU A 234 13.76 -3.52 18.62
CA LEU A 234 13.08 -4.76 19.08
C LEU A 234 14.06 -5.67 19.83
N TRP A 235 15.31 -5.78 19.37
CA TRP A 235 16.34 -6.52 20.09
C TRP A 235 16.68 -5.86 21.44
N LEU A 236 16.79 -4.52 21.48
CA LEU A 236 16.99 -3.76 22.70
C LEU A 236 15.82 -3.92 23.68
N ALA A 237 14.58 -3.98 23.19
CA ALA A 237 13.39 -4.23 24.02
C ALA A 237 13.51 -5.57 24.77
N LEU A 238 13.98 -6.62 24.08
CA LEU A 238 14.19 -7.94 24.67
C LEU A 238 15.28 -7.92 25.75
N LEU A 239 16.39 -7.21 25.50
CA LEU A 239 17.49 -7.11 26.47
C LEU A 239 17.11 -6.31 27.72
N LEU A 240 16.39 -5.21 27.54
CA LEU A 240 16.05 -4.29 28.63
C LEU A 240 14.71 -4.61 29.29
N SER A 241 13.94 -5.57 28.75
CA SER A 241 12.56 -5.84 29.16
C SER A 241 11.69 -4.57 29.21
N SER A 242 11.87 -3.68 28.23
CA SER A 242 11.24 -2.36 28.19
C SER A 242 10.28 -2.23 27.01
N SER A 243 9.12 -1.61 27.26
CA SER A 243 8.12 -1.31 26.23
C SER A 243 8.48 -0.08 25.37
N VAL A 244 9.34 0.82 25.86
CA VAL A 244 9.69 2.05 25.12
C VAL A 244 10.33 1.75 23.76
N PRO A 245 11.35 0.87 23.65
CA PRO A 245 11.91 0.51 22.34
C PRO A 245 10.91 -0.21 21.43
N VAL A 246 9.95 -0.96 21.99
CA VAL A 246 8.86 -1.60 21.22
C VAL A 246 7.98 -0.56 20.54
N VAL A 247 7.52 0.44 21.29
CA VAL A 247 6.68 1.52 20.77
C VAL A 247 7.43 2.30 19.68
N LEU A 248 8.69 2.66 19.93
CA LEU A 248 9.51 3.37 18.94
C LEU A 248 9.72 2.53 17.66
N ALA A 249 9.99 1.23 17.80
CA ALA A 249 10.12 0.33 16.67
C ALA A 249 8.82 0.24 15.85
N GLY A 250 7.66 0.13 16.53
CA GLY A 250 6.35 0.09 15.90
C GLY A 250 6.01 1.36 15.11
N LEU A 251 6.24 2.53 15.72
CA LEU A 251 6.01 3.82 15.08
C LEU A 251 6.93 4.05 13.87
N LEU A 252 8.22 3.69 13.98
CA LEU A 252 9.16 3.78 12.86
C LEU A 252 8.81 2.79 11.74
N ALA A 253 8.42 1.56 12.08
CA ALA A 253 7.99 0.57 11.13
C ALA A 253 6.77 1.04 10.32
N ALA A 254 5.79 1.65 10.99
CA ALA A 254 4.57 2.17 10.36
C ALA A 254 4.85 3.43 9.53
N SER A 255 5.44 4.47 10.12
CA SER A 255 5.69 5.75 9.45
C SER A 255 6.62 5.63 8.23
N ALA A 256 7.61 4.74 8.26
CA ALA A 256 8.45 4.45 7.10
C ALA A 256 7.63 3.83 5.94
N GLY A 257 6.70 2.93 6.25
CA GLY A 257 5.76 2.36 5.28
C GLY A 257 4.87 3.42 4.65
N TRP A 258 4.32 4.32 5.48
CA TRP A 258 3.50 5.44 5.03
C TRP A 258 4.28 6.36 4.08
N TYR A 259 5.50 6.73 4.47
CA TYR A 259 6.36 7.58 3.65
C TYR A 259 6.64 6.96 2.28
N VAL A 260 7.01 5.67 2.22
CA VAL A 260 7.27 5.00 0.94
C VAL A 260 6.00 4.88 0.09
N LYS A 261 4.82 4.64 0.68
CA LYS A 261 3.55 4.66 -0.05
C LYS A 261 3.32 6.04 -0.69
N ILE A 262 3.54 7.14 0.03
CA ILE A 262 3.46 8.50 -0.54
C ILE A 262 4.43 8.64 -1.72
N VAL A 263 5.69 8.21 -1.56
CA VAL A 263 6.69 8.30 -2.62
C VAL A 263 6.29 7.51 -3.86
N ILE A 264 5.86 6.25 -3.72
CA ILE A 264 5.47 5.39 -4.84
C ILE A 264 4.24 5.95 -5.56
N ILE A 265 3.22 6.34 -4.79
CA ILE A 265 1.94 6.80 -5.33
C ILE A 265 2.06 8.19 -5.97
N THR A 266 2.82 9.10 -5.39
CA THR A 266 2.79 10.51 -5.84
C THR A 266 4.05 10.97 -6.55
N ARG A 267 5.24 10.51 -6.15
CA ARG A 267 6.52 11.09 -6.62
C ARG A 267 7.22 10.23 -7.67
N ALA A 268 7.18 8.91 -7.52
CA ALA A 268 7.77 7.95 -8.45
C ALA A 268 6.83 7.60 -9.62
N ALA A 269 5.62 8.17 -9.66
CA ALA A 269 4.54 7.81 -10.56
C ALA A 269 4.63 8.48 -11.94
N GLN A 270 5.76 8.30 -12.64
CA GLN A 270 5.89 8.76 -14.02
C GLN A 270 5.09 7.86 -14.96
N THR A 271 4.47 8.46 -15.98
CA THR A 271 3.83 7.71 -17.06
C THR A 271 4.88 7.02 -17.94
N ARG A 272 4.51 5.91 -18.55
CA ARG A 272 5.44 5.06 -19.31
C ARG A 272 6.06 5.75 -20.53
N GLY A 273 5.44 6.81 -21.04
CA GLY A 273 5.78 7.41 -22.34
C GLY A 273 5.59 6.41 -23.48
N PHE A 274 5.32 6.88 -24.70
CA PHE A 274 5.24 5.97 -25.85
C PHE A 274 5.99 6.56 -27.02
N ALA A 275 6.90 5.78 -27.61
CA ALA A 275 7.39 6.04 -28.95
C ALA A 275 6.38 5.40 -29.91
N ILE A 276 5.69 6.20 -30.73
CA ILE A 276 4.85 5.66 -31.80
C ILE A 276 5.82 5.26 -32.93
N PRO A 277 6.09 3.96 -33.18
CA PRO A 277 7.10 3.55 -34.15
C PRO A 277 6.65 3.83 -35.58
N ARG A 278 5.33 3.92 -35.79
CA ARG A 278 4.69 4.21 -37.07
C ARG A 278 3.55 5.22 -36.88
N THR A 279 3.70 6.41 -37.42
CA THR A 279 2.61 7.39 -37.47
C THR A 279 1.72 7.09 -38.67
N PRO A 280 0.39 6.96 -38.51
CA PRO A 280 -0.51 6.81 -39.65
C PRO A 280 -0.43 8.07 -40.52
N ILE A 281 -0.21 7.88 -41.82
CA ILE A 281 -0.23 8.95 -42.83
C ILE A 281 -1.66 8.98 -43.38
N ARG A 282 -2.33 10.13 -43.32
CA ARG A 282 -3.62 10.30 -44.01
C ARG A 282 -3.38 10.20 -45.52
N GLY A 283 -3.99 9.22 -46.19
CA GLY A 283 -4.14 9.20 -47.65
C GLY A 283 -3.21 8.30 -48.47
N ARG A 284 -2.22 7.59 -47.90
CA ARG A 284 -1.44 6.54 -48.62
C ARG A 284 -1.13 5.36 -47.71
N GLY A 285 -1.38 4.15 -48.21
CA GLY A 285 -1.48 2.88 -47.46
C GLY A 285 -0.19 2.30 -46.86
N GLU A 286 0.89 3.07 -46.75
CA GLU A 286 2.15 2.57 -46.18
C GLU A 286 2.56 3.37 -44.93
N SER A 287 2.57 2.67 -43.80
CA SER A 287 3.02 3.19 -42.52
C SER A 287 4.54 3.36 -42.51
N ARG A 288 5.04 4.58 -42.24
CA ARG A 288 6.49 4.86 -42.17
C ARG A 288 7.10 4.28 -40.89
N VAL A 289 8.13 3.45 -41.02
CA VAL A 289 8.95 2.97 -39.88
C VAL A 289 9.92 4.07 -39.46
N LEU A 290 9.88 4.46 -38.19
CA LEU A 290 10.84 5.38 -37.60
C LEU A 290 12.03 4.58 -37.04
N ASN A 291 13.15 4.55 -37.76
CA ASN A 291 14.41 4.01 -37.24
C ASN A 291 15.01 5.00 -36.24
N ASN A 292 15.15 4.58 -34.99
CA ASN A 292 15.96 5.28 -33.98
C ASN A 292 17.44 5.02 -34.31
N ARG A 293 18.17 6.06 -34.74
CA ARG A 293 19.59 6.21 -34.41
C ARG A 293 19.68 7.16 -33.22
#